data_AF-A0A8H9WP37-F1
#
_entry.id   AF-A0A8H9WP37-F1
#
_cell.length_a   1.000
_cell.length_b   1.000
_cell.length_c   1.000
_cell.angle_alpha   90.00
_cell.angle_beta   90.00
_cell.angle_gamma   90.00
#
_symmetry.space_group_name_H-M   'P 1'
#
loop_
_entity.id
_entity.type
_entity.pdbx_description
1 polymer ?
#
loop_
_entity_poly.entity_id
_entity_poly.type
_entity_poly.pdbx_seq_one_letter_code
_entity_poly.pdbx_strand_id
1 'polypeptide(L)'
;MVIVNKTMAQQLWQGSDAIGKRLRYAGGLRGSADSFNPEFFPDSWMTVVGVAADIRRESLSEAPAPEYYRPQSQITWGFQYLMVRAASDPSHVASMIRETVWSLDSSVPVDEVRTMQAQVAQSVATDRFRMIVLVSFACFTCLLAMVGLYAIMALAVTRRTREMGIRLALGARRAEVMRGVLARGLRLVFWGTVFGVGAAFFSSRMLSSMLFEVEATDPLTYLVVVLLVAFVVVLACYLPARRVSRVDPVMSLQEE
;
A
#
# COMPACT_ATOMS: atom_id res chain seq x y z
N MET A 1 -29.30 27.84 -4.48
CA MET A 1 -29.72 26.44 -4.74
C MET A 1 -28.49 25.57 -4.81
N VAL A 2 -28.56 24.32 -4.38
CA VAL A 2 -27.39 23.43 -4.25
C VAL A 2 -27.77 21.98 -4.54
N ILE A 3 -26.84 21.21 -5.08
CA ILE A 3 -26.96 19.76 -5.24
C ILE A 3 -26.01 19.12 -4.22
N VAL A 4 -26.42 18.07 -3.53
CA VAL A 4 -25.58 17.36 -2.54
C VAL A 4 -25.23 15.96 -3.06
N ASN A 5 -24.12 15.36 -2.63
CA ASN A 5 -23.87 13.95 -2.92
C ASN A 5 -24.68 13.03 -1.99
N LYS A 6 -24.71 11.73 -2.28
CA LYS A 6 -25.46 10.74 -1.49
C LYS A 6 -24.89 10.62 -0.07
N THR A 7 -23.57 10.64 0.11
CA THR A 7 -22.97 10.59 1.45
C THR A 7 -23.44 11.76 2.31
N MET A 8 -23.41 12.99 1.80
CA MET A 8 -23.89 14.16 2.52
C MET A 8 -25.38 14.07 2.83
N ALA A 9 -26.19 13.62 1.85
CA ALA A 9 -27.62 13.42 2.03
C ALA A 9 -27.92 12.44 3.19
N GLN A 10 -27.20 11.32 3.24
CA GLN A 10 -27.34 10.31 4.28
C GLN A 10 -26.86 10.80 5.65
N GLN A 11 -25.73 11.51 5.73
CA GLN A 11 -25.18 11.96 7.00
C GLN A 11 -26.01 13.07 7.65
N LEU A 12 -26.44 14.09 6.89
CA LEU A 12 -27.18 15.22 7.45
C LEU A 12 -28.67 14.91 7.67
N TRP A 13 -29.26 14.10 6.80
CA TRP A 13 -30.71 13.85 6.81
C TRP A 13 -31.09 12.39 7.11
N GLN A 14 -30.13 11.54 7.50
CA GLN A 14 -30.36 10.17 8.00
C GLN A 14 -31.30 9.33 7.12
N GLY A 15 -31.21 9.50 5.80
CA GLY A 15 -32.02 8.77 4.82
C GLY A 15 -33.41 9.38 4.54
N SER A 16 -33.78 10.50 5.17
CA SER A 16 -34.96 11.29 4.75
C SER A 16 -34.70 12.09 3.48
N ASP A 17 -35.76 12.48 2.77
CA ASP A 17 -35.63 13.22 1.51
C ASP A 17 -34.89 14.55 1.73
N ALA A 18 -33.73 14.67 1.09
CA ALA A 18 -32.87 15.84 1.17
C ALA A 18 -33.39 16.99 0.30
N ILE A 19 -34.24 16.71 -0.69
CA ILE A 19 -34.75 17.73 -1.63
C ILE A 19 -35.67 18.70 -0.88
N GLY A 20 -35.52 20.00 -1.14
CA GLY A 20 -36.28 21.06 -0.50
C GLY A 20 -35.78 21.47 0.89
N LYS A 21 -34.84 20.70 1.48
CA LYS A 21 -34.18 21.09 2.73
C LYS A 21 -33.22 22.25 2.49
N ARG A 22 -32.93 23.03 3.54
CA ARG A 22 -32.01 24.15 3.48
C ARG A 22 -30.73 23.82 4.25
N LEU A 23 -29.60 24.15 3.66
CA LEU A 23 -28.29 24.09 4.30
C LEU A 23 -27.68 25.49 4.30
N ARG A 24 -26.98 25.82 5.36
CA ARG A 24 -26.22 27.06 5.46
C ARG A 24 -24.74 26.72 5.45
N TYR A 25 -24.00 27.36 4.55
CA TYR A 25 -22.55 27.30 4.61
C TYR A 25 -22.07 28.06 5.84
N ALA A 26 -21.60 27.34 6.86
CA ALA A 26 -20.90 27.92 7.99
C ALA A 26 -19.44 28.13 7.56
N GLY A 27 -19.21 29.20 6.80
CA GLY A 27 -17.90 29.51 6.26
C GLY A 27 -16.90 29.84 7.36
N GLY A 28 -15.80 29.10 7.35
CA GLY A 28 -14.53 29.50 7.95
C GLY A 28 -13.40 28.81 7.18
N LEU A 29 -12.32 29.52 6.88
CA LEU A 29 -11.08 28.88 6.43
C LEU A 29 -10.68 27.87 7.51
N ARG A 30 -10.24 26.68 7.09
CA ARG A 30 -9.81 25.56 7.96
C ARG A 30 -8.97 26.11 9.13
N GLY A 31 -9.54 26.17 10.34
CA GLY A 31 -8.85 26.64 11.56
C GLY A 31 -9.20 28.04 12.09
N SER A 32 -10.12 28.79 11.48
CA SER A 32 -10.59 30.07 12.03
C SER A 32 -12.11 30.11 12.13
N ALA A 33 -12.63 29.90 13.34
CA ALA A 33 -14.05 30.13 13.67
C ALA A 33 -14.48 31.59 13.47
N ASP A 34 -13.51 32.50 13.33
CA ASP A 34 -13.70 33.95 13.24
C ASP A 34 -13.70 34.47 11.78
N SER A 35 -13.57 33.59 10.79
CA SER A 35 -13.50 33.98 9.37
C SER A 35 -14.87 34.04 8.66
N PHE A 36 -15.97 34.00 9.42
CA PHE A 36 -17.29 34.35 8.89
C PHE A 36 -17.37 35.87 8.71
N ASN A 37 -16.80 36.38 7.63
CA ASN A 37 -17.07 37.75 7.22
C ASN A 37 -18.43 37.78 6.49
N PRO A 38 -19.50 38.36 7.08
CA PRO A 38 -20.83 38.40 6.50
C PRO A 38 -20.88 39.16 5.17
N GLU A 39 -19.92 40.04 4.90
CA GLU A 39 -19.82 40.77 3.63
C GLU A 39 -19.51 39.87 2.44
N PHE A 40 -18.78 38.76 2.65
CA PHE A 40 -18.45 37.80 1.60
C PHE A 40 -19.50 36.67 1.46
N PHE A 41 -20.35 36.49 2.48
CA PHE A 41 -21.36 35.42 2.54
C PHE A 41 -22.74 35.90 3.04
N PRO A 42 -23.35 36.94 2.42
CA PRO A 42 -24.64 37.44 2.87
C PRO A 42 -25.70 36.34 2.72
N ASP A 43 -26.30 35.96 3.85
CA ASP A 43 -27.43 35.03 3.99
C ASP A 43 -27.37 33.76 3.11
N SER A 44 -26.33 32.95 3.32
CA SER A 44 -26.01 31.77 2.50
C SER A 44 -26.90 30.55 2.76
N TRP A 45 -28.20 30.74 3.00
CA TRP A 45 -29.17 29.66 3.06
C TRP A 45 -29.43 29.13 1.64
N MET A 46 -29.00 27.90 1.39
CA MET A 46 -29.13 27.23 0.11
C MET A 46 -30.14 26.09 0.22
N THR A 47 -31.15 26.10 -0.65
CA THR A 47 -32.08 24.98 -0.78
C THR A 47 -31.48 23.89 -1.65
N VAL A 48 -31.54 22.65 -1.16
CA VAL A 48 -31.16 21.44 -1.89
C VAL A 48 -32.19 21.17 -2.98
N VAL A 49 -31.74 21.10 -4.23
CA VAL A 49 -32.61 20.87 -5.40
C VAL A 49 -32.37 19.52 -6.05
N GLY A 50 -31.37 18.76 -5.60
CA GLY A 50 -31.08 17.43 -6.13
C GLY A 50 -29.98 16.71 -5.37
N VAL A 51 -29.86 15.42 -5.65
CA VAL A 51 -28.84 14.53 -5.09
C VAL A 51 -28.04 13.90 -6.23
N ALA A 52 -26.72 14.07 -6.21
CA ALA A 52 -25.78 13.49 -7.15
C ALA A 52 -25.16 12.20 -6.60
N ALA A 53 -24.60 11.36 -7.48
CA ALA A 53 -23.82 10.21 -7.07
C ALA A 53 -22.51 10.63 -6.39
N ASP A 54 -21.99 9.78 -5.52
CA ASP A 54 -20.75 10.04 -4.81
C ASP A 54 -19.54 9.97 -5.73
N ILE A 55 -18.59 10.87 -5.52
CA ILE A 55 -17.29 10.87 -6.18
C ILE A 55 -16.18 10.73 -5.14
N ARG A 56 -15.11 10.03 -5.51
CA ARG A 56 -13.90 9.94 -4.69
C ARG A 56 -12.95 11.04 -5.14
N ARG A 57 -12.83 12.09 -4.32
CA ARG A 57 -12.15 13.34 -4.68
C ARG A 57 -10.66 13.34 -4.36
N GLU A 58 -10.27 12.84 -3.20
CA GLU A 58 -8.87 12.90 -2.73
C GLU A 58 -8.10 11.60 -3.00
N SER A 59 -8.71 10.45 -2.74
CA SER A 59 -8.09 9.14 -2.93
C SER A 59 -9.12 8.11 -3.39
N LEU A 60 -8.67 7.15 -4.20
CA LEU A 60 -9.49 5.97 -4.54
C LEU A 60 -9.72 5.07 -3.33
N SER A 61 -8.90 5.17 -2.29
CA SER A 61 -8.95 4.34 -1.09
C SER A 61 -9.76 4.96 0.06
N GLU A 62 -10.16 6.23 -0.05
CA GLU A 62 -10.97 6.90 0.97
C GLU A 62 -12.45 6.87 0.62
N ALA A 63 -13.28 6.72 1.66
CA ALA A 63 -14.73 6.84 1.54
C ALA A 63 -15.11 8.23 0.99
N PRO A 64 -16.15 8.33 0.14
CA PRO A 64 -16.56 9.62 -0.41
C PRO A 64 -16.92 10.60 0.71
N ALA A 65 -16.27 11.77 0.73
CA ALA A 65 -16.57 12.81 1.70
C ALA A 65 -17.94 13.47 1.42
N PRO A 66 -18.57 14.10 2.42
CA PRO A 66 -19.76 14.92 2.19
C PRO A 66 -19.44 16.11 1.28
N GLU A 67 -20.08 16.18 0.12
CA GLU A 67 -19.84 17.21 -0.88
C GLU A 67 -21.14 17.85 -1.37
N TYR A 68 -21.04 19.12 -1.75
CA TYR A 68 -22.12 19.85 -2.38
C TYR A 68 -21.63 20.62 -3.60
N TYR A 69 -22.50 20.76 -4.59
CA TYR A 69 -22.28 21.43 -5.86
C TYR A 69 -23.17 22.66 -5.95
N ARG A 70 -22.55 23.81 -6.22
CA ARG A 70 -23.24 25.09 -6.35
C ARG A 70 -23.04 25.62 -7.77
N PRO A 71 -24.07 26.24 -8.39
CA PRO A 71 -23.90 26.92 -9.66
C PRO A 71 -22.82 28.00 -9.58
N GLN A 72 -21.91 28.03 -10.56
CA GLN A 72 -20.81 28.98 -10.60
C GLN A 72 -21.28 30.44 -10.58
N SER A 73 -22.44 30.73 -11.20
CA SER A 73 -23.05 32.07 -11.18
C SER A 73 -23.40 32.59 -9.78
N GLN A 74 -23.45 31.72 -8.77
CA GLN A 74 -23.70 32.11 -7.38
C GLN A 74 -22.40 32.32 -6.59
N ILE A 75 -21.24 31.98 -7.16
CA ILE A 75 -19.92 32.10 -6.54
C ILE A 75 -19.21 33.31 -7.16
N THR A 76 -18.97 34.34 -6.34
CA THR A 76 -18.34 35.60 -6.76
C THR A 76 -16.83 35.63 -6.57
N TRP A 77 -16.23 34.57 -6.02
CA TRP A 77 -14.83 34.53 -5.61
C TRP A 77 -14.25 33.10 -5.73
N GLY A 78 -12.95 32.97 -6.03
CA GLY A 78 -12.23 31.69 -6.07
C GLY A 78 -11.62 31.33 -7.42
N PHE A 79 -10.73 30.33 -7.41
CA PHE A 79 -10.08 29.82 -8.62
C PHE A 79 -11.10 29.14 -9.53
N GLN A 80 -11.15 29.56 -10.80
CA GLN A 80 -12.03 28.98 -11.79
C GLN A 80 -11.28 27.93 -12.60
N TYR A 81 -11.67 26.66 -12.45
CA TYR A 81 -11.18 25.58 -13.30
C TYR A 81 -12.18 25.33 -14.41
N LEU A 82 -11.72 25.38 -15.65
CA LEU A 82 -12.51 24.99 -16.81
C LEU A 82 -12.30 23.50 -17.10
N MET A 83 -13.34 22.69 -16.88
CA MET A 83 -13.34 21.28 -17.25
C MET A 83 -14.00 21.11 -18.62
N VAL A 84 -13.27 20.51 -19.57
CA VAL A 84 -13.76 20.27 -20.93
C VAL A 84 -13.76 18.79 -21.22
N ARG A 85 -14.89 18.27 -21.70
CA ARG A 85 -15.00 16.91 -22.24
C ARG A 85 -14.71 16.95 -23.74
N ALA A 86 -13.50 16.55 -24.12
CA ALA A 86 -13.11 16.41 -25.52
C ALA A 86 -13.57 15.06 -26.08
N ALA A 87 -14.06 15.04 -27.33
CA ALA A 87 -14.31 13.81 -28.10
C ALA A 87 -13.06 13.36 -28.90
N SER A 88 -12.12 14.27 -29.12
CA SER A 88 -10.85 14.09 -29.83
C SER A 88 -9.65 14.12 -28.86
N ASP A 89 -8.42 14.08 -29.39
CA ASP A 89 -7.19 14.15 -28.58
C ASP A 89 -7.22 15.35 -27.61
N PRO A 90 -7.23 15.11 -26.28
CA PRO A 90 -7.27 16.16 -25.28
C PRO A 90 -6.13 17.18 -25.40
N SER A 91 -4.97 16.76 -25.90
CA SER A 91 -3.79 17.63 -26.07
C SER A 91 -4.02 18.68 -27.15
N HIS A 92 -4.70 18.29 -28.23
CA HIS A 92 -5.04 19.20 -29.32
C HIS A 92 -6.11 20.21 -28.88
N VAL A 93 -7.15 19.74 -28.18
CA VAL A 93 -8.21 20.60 -27.62
C VAL A 93 -7.65 21.56 -26.57
N ALA A 94 -6.71 21.11 -25.74
CA ALA A 94 -6.00 21.95 -24.78
C ALA A 94 -5.26 23.12 -25.45
N SER A 95 -4.53 22.85 -26.54
CA SER A 95 -3.83 23.89 -27.30
C SER A 95 -4.80 24.89 -27.94
N MET A 96 -5.90 24.42 -28.55
CA MET A 96 -6.91 25.31 -29.12
C MET A 96 -7.58 26.21 -28.06
N ILE A 97 -7.90 25.66 -26.88
CA ILE A 97 -8.46 26.45 -25.78
C ILE A 97 -7.46 27.51 -25.33
N ARG A 98 -6.18 27.14 -25.17
CA ARG A 98 -5.13 28.07 -24.77
C ARG A 98 -5.00 29.23 -25.75
N GLU A 99 -4.94 28.95 -27.05
CA GLU A 99 -4.87 29.98 -28.10
C GLU A 99 -6.10 30.89 -28.07
N THR A 100 -7.29 30.30 -27.89
CA THR A 100 -8.55 31.07 -27.81
C THR A 100 -8.55 31.99 -26.60
N VAL A 101 -8.16 31.51 -25.42
CA VAL A 101 -8.09 32.32 -24.20
C VAL A 101 -7.08 33.45 -24.38
N TRP A 102 -5.89 33.16 -24.91
CA TRP A 102 -4.88 34.18 -25.19
C TRP A 102 -5.31 35.22 -26.23
N SER A 103 -6.13 34.84 -27.21
CA SER A 103 -6.68 35.78 -28.20
C SER A 103 -7.71 36.74 -27.59
N LEU A 104 -8.41 36.32 -26.54
CA LEU A 104 -9.40 37.12 -25.83
C LEU A 104 -8.75 38.01 -24.77
N ASP A 105 -7.83 37.45 -23.99
CA ASP A 105 -7.12 38.15 -22.93
C ASP A 105 -5.75 37.51 -22.69
N SER A 106 -4.70 38.20 -23.14
CA SER A 106 -3.30 37.76 -22.98
C SER A 106 -2.76 37.95 -21.57
N SER A 107 -3.48 38.64 -20.69
CA SER A 107 -3.10 38.85 -19.29
C SER A 107 -3.53 37.71 -18.36
N VAL A 108 -4.39 36.80 -18.84
CA VAL A 108 -4.86 35.65 -18.05
C VAL A 108 -3.84 34.51 -18.11
N PRO A 109 -3.26 34.10 -16.97
CA PRO A 109 -2.38 32.95 -16.92
C PRO A 109 -3.22 31.67 -17.09
N VAL A 110 -3.09 31.02 -18.25
CA VAL A 110 -3.59 29.65 -18.43
C VAL A 110 -2.57 28.73 -17.77
N ASP A 111 -2.90 28.28 -16.55
CA ASP A 111 -2.11 27.30 -15.81
C ASP A 111 -1.99 25.96 -16.57
N GLU A 112 -1.16 25.05 -16.09
CA GLU A 112 -0.84 23.79 -16.74
C GLU A 112 -2.11 23.00 -17.09
N VAL A 113 -2.42 22.88 -18.39
CA VAL A 113 -3.58 22.12 -18.87
C VAL A 113 -3.29 20.64 -18.67
N ARG A 114 -4.01 20.02 -17.74
CA ARG A 114 -3.85 18.61 -17.39
C ARG A 114 -5.01 17.78 -17.89
N THR A 115 -4.70 16.62 -18.46
CA THR A 115 -5.73 15.64 -18.82
C THR A 115 -6.22 14.95 -17.55
N MET A 116 -7.48 14.53 -17.52
CA MET A 116 -8.02 13.74 -16.40
C MET A 116 -7.22 12.44 -16.20
N GLN A 117 -6.66 11.86 -17.27
CA GLN A 117 -5.79 10.69 -17.18
C GLN A 117 -4.48 10.99 -16.45
N ALA A 118 -3.82 12.10 -16.78
CA ALA A 118 -2.61 12.53 -16.08
C ALA A 118 -2.90 12.85 -14.60
N GLN A 119 -4.05 13.45 -14.31
CA GLN A 119 -4.46 13.76 -12.95
C GLN A 119 -4.73 12.50 -12.12
N VAL A 120 -5.43 11.50 -12.69
CA VAL A 120 -5.61 10.18 -12.03
C VAL A 120 -4.27 9.48 -11.84
N ALA A 121 -3.38 9.50 -12.84
CA ALA A 121 -2.06 8.89 -12.74
C ALA A 121 -1.23 9.53 -11.62
N GLN A 122 -1.32 10.85 -11.43
CA GLN A 122 -0.63 11.58 -10.39
C GLN A 122 -1.21 11.31 -8.99
N SER A 123 -2.53 11.15 -8.87
CA SER A 123 -3.17 10.72 -7.61
C SER A 123 -2.64 9.35 -7.14
N VAL A 124 -2.35 8.43 -8.07
CA VAL A 124 -1.82 7.09 -7.74
C VAL A 124 -0.28 7.09 -7.60
N ALA A 125 0.42 8.10 -8.12
CA ALA A 125 1.88 8.14 -8.14
C ALA A 125 2.49 8.14 -6.72
N THR A 126 1.91 8.90 -5.79
CA THR A 126 2.38 8.98 -4.40
C THR A 126 2.25 7.63 -3.68
N ASP A 127 1.12 6.95 -3.85
CA ASP A 127 0.90 5.63 -3.25
C ASP A 127 1.82 4.57 -3.87
N ARG A 128 2.01 4.63 -5.19
CA ARG A 128 2.95 3.74 -5.90
C ARG A 128 4.38 3.92 -5.44
N PHE A 129 4.82 5.17 -5.21
CA PHE A 129 6.16 5.45 -4.68
C PHE A 129 6.35 4.86 -3.29
N ARG A 130 5.38 5.08 -2.38
CA ARG A 130 5.39 4.50 -1.02
C ARG A 130 5.45 2.97 -1.08
N MET A 131 4.66 2.35 -1.96
CA MET A 131 4.65 0.91 -2.16
C MET A 131 6.01 0.39 -2.64
N ILE A 132 6.64 1.05 -3.62
CA ILE A 132 7.96 0.65 -4.14
C ILE A 132 9.03 0.70 -3.04
N VAL A 133 9.03 1.77 -2.23
CA VAL A 133 9.98 1.90 -1.12
C VAL A 133 9.77 0.79 -0.09
N LEU A 134 8.52 0.55 0.33
CA LEU A 134 8.19 -0.52 1.29
C LEU A 134 8.55 -1.91 0.76
N VAL A 135 8.23 -2.22 -0.50
CA VAL A 135 8.58 -3.49 -1.14
C VAL A 135 10.09 -3.67 -1.24
N SER A 136 10.83 -2.61 -1.56
CA SER A 136 12.30 -2.68 -1.59
C SER A 136 12.87 -2.98 -0.20
N PHE A 137 12.38 -2.32 0.85
CA PHE A 137 12.81 -2.57 2.21
C PHE A 137 12.44 -3.99 2.69
N ALA A 138 11.25 -4.47 2.33
CA ALA A 138 10.83 -5.85 2.60
C ALA A 138 11.75 -6.86 1.91
N CYS A 139 12.15 -6.60 0.65
CA CYS A 139 13.07 -7.44 -0.08
C CYS A 139 14.46 -7.49 0.57
N PHE A 140 15.03 -6.33 0.97
CA PHE A 140 16.30 -6.27 1.68
C PHE A 140 16.25 -6.99 3.03
N THR A 141 15.19 -6.78 3.79
CA THR A 141 14.98 -7.45 5.08
C THR A 141 14.88 -8.96 4.90
N CYS A 142 14.16 -9.40 3.87
CA CYS A 142 14.03 -10.81 3.52
C CYS A 142 15.41 -11.41 3.17
N LEU A 143 16.19 -10.74 2.31
CA LEU A 143 17.56 -11.15 1.99
C LEU A 143 18.45 -11.24 3.23
N LEU A 144 18.41 -10.24 4.09
CA LEU A 144 19.21 -10.22 5.32
C LEU A 144 18.81 -11.38 6.26
N ALA A 145 17.52 -11.64 6.40
CA ALA A 145 17.00 -12.76 7.18
C ALA A 145 17.44 -14.12 6.60
N MET A 146 17.41 -14.28 5.28
CA MET A 146 17.90 -15.48 4.60
C MET A 146 19.39 -15.72 4.85
N VAL A 147 20.21 -14.67 4.74
CA VAL A 147 21.65 -14.74 5.00
C VAL A 147 21.93 -15.10 6.45
N GLY A 148 21.21 -14.49 7.41
CA GLY A 148 21.33 -14.82 8.83
C GLY A 148 20.95 -16.27 9.13
N LEU A 149 19.85 -16.76 8.56
CA LEU A 149 19.44 -18.16 8.68
C LEU A 149 20.49 -19.11 8.12
N TYR A 150 21.06 -18.81 6.95
CA TYR A 150 22.15 -19.59 6.37
C TYR A 150 23.37 -19.65 7.29
N ALA A 151 23.82 -18.50 7.80
CA ALA A 151 24.97 -18.42 8.69
C ALA A 151 24.76 -19.26 9.97
N ILE A 152 23.61 -19.10 10.62
CA ILE A 152 23.28 -19.85 11.85
C ILE A 152 23.19 -21.36 11.58
N MET A 153 22.55 -21.77 10.48
CA MET A 153 22.45 -23.19 10.12
C MET A 153 23.81 -23.79 9.77
N ALA A 154 24.63 -23.09 8.99
CA ALA A 154 25.98 -23.53 8.64
C ALA A 154 26.88 -23.68 9.88
N LEU A 155 26.79 -22.75 10.83
CA LEU A 155 27.46 -22.83 12.14
C LEU A 155 26.95 -24.02 12.97
N ALA A 156 25.64 -24.24 13.02
CA ALA A 156 25.04 -25.34 13.77
C ALA A 156 25.41 -26.73 13.23
N VAL A 157 25.51 -26.87 11.90
CA VAL A 157 25.97 -28.11 11.24
C VAL A 157 27.45 -28.35 11.48
N THR A 158 28.28 -27.31 11.30
CA THR A 158 29.74 -27.40 11.51
C THR A 158 30.11 -27.69 12.96
N ARG A 159 29.36 -27.16 13.96
CA ARG A 159 29.61 -27.51 15.38
C ARG A 159 29.27 -28.96 15.72
N ARG A 160 28.46 -29.64 14.91
CA ARG A 160 28.01 -31.03 15.15
C ARG A 160 28.71 -32.06 14.27
N THR A 161 29.66 -31.66 13.42
CA THR A 161 30.43 -32.61 12.59
C THR A 161 31.18 -33.64 13.43
N ARG A 162 31.60 -33.31 14.66
CA ARG A 162 32.27 -34.28 15.57
C ARG A 162 31.35 -35.43 15.99
N GLU A 163 30.10 -35.14 16.37
CA GLU A 163 29.08 -36.17 16.68
C GLU A 163 28.73 -37.01 15.43
N MET A 164 28.65 -36.35 14.27
CA MET A 164 28.35 -37.01 13.00
C MET A 164 29.48 -37.94 12.54
N GLY A 165 30.74 -37.52 12.71
CA GLY A 165 31.93 -38.30 12.41
C GLY A 165 32.05 -39.56 13.27
N ILE A 166 31.75 -39.44 14.58
CA ILE A 166 31.74 -40.60 15.49
C ILE A 166 30.64 -41.61 15.09
N ARG A 167 29.43 -41.14 14.76
CA ARG A 167 28.34 -42.04 14.29
C ARG A 167 28.67 -42.72 12.97
N LEU A 168 29.33 -42.02 12.05
CA LEU A 168 29.80 -42.60 10.79
C LEU A 168 30.89 -43.65 11.00
N ALA A 169 31.84 -43.41 11.92
CA ALA A 169 32.86 -44.37 12.29
C ALA A 169 32.28 -45.64 12.96
N LEU A 170 31.15 -45.50 13.65
CA LEU A 170 30.38 -46.62 14.23
C LEU A 170 29.48 -47.34 13.21
N GLY A 171 29.56 -47.01 11.91
CA GLY A 171 28.84 -47.69 10.83
C GLY A 171 27.44 -47.15 10.51
N ALA A 172 27.05 -45.98 11.05
CA ALA A 172 25.77 -45.37 10.73
C ALA A 172 25.69 -44.98 9.24
N ARG A 173 24.54 -45.26 8.60
CA ARG A 173 24.31 -44.88 7.19
C ARG A 173 24.31 -43.35 7.06
N ARG A 174 25.05 -42.82 6.07
CA ARG A 174 25.08 -41.37 5.72
C ARG A 174 23.67 -40.75 5.61
N ALA A 175 22.69 -41.53 5.13
CA ALA A 175 21.30 -41.12 5.03
C ALA A 175 20.62 -40.87 6.39
N GLU A 176 20.93 -41.63 7.44
CA GLU A 176 20.34 -41.45 8.78
C GLU A 176 20.86 -40.18 9.45
N VAL A 177 22.15 -39.88 9.26
CA VAL A 177 22.77 -38.64 9.74
C VAL A 177 22.18 -37.42 9.02
N MET A 178 22.05 -37.47 7.68
CA MET A 178 21.40 -36.41 6.91
C MET A 178 19.94 -36.18 7.34
N ARG A 179 19.17 -37.25 7.52
CA ARG A 179 17.75 -37.17 7.91
C ARG A 179 17.57 -36.55 9.29
N GLY A 180 18.48 -36.83 10.24
CA GLY A 180 18.47 -36.22 11.57
C GLY A 180 18.82 -34.73 11.59
N VAL A 181 19.68 -34.27 10.67
CA VAL A 181 20.00 -32.85 10.49
C VAL A 181 18.83 -32.11 9.82
N LEU A 182 18.30 -32.66 8.73
CA LEU A 182 17.14 -32.10 8.02
C LEU A 182 15.92 -32.00 8.95
N ALA A 183 15.61 -33.04 9.72
CA ALA A 183 14.45 -33.05 10.62
C ALA A 183 14.54 -32.02 11.76
N ARG A 184 15.77 -31.64 12.17
CA ARG A 184 15.98 -30.57 13.15
C ARG A 184 15.87 -29.20 12.51
N GLY A 185 16.48 -29.01 11.33
CA GLY A 185 16.35 -27.77 10.56
C GLY A 185 14.90 -27.46 10.22
N LEU A 186 14.16 -28.47 9.73
CA LEU A 186 12.73 -28.38 9.44
C LEU A 186 11.90 -28.06 10.67
N ARG A 187 12.22 -28.63 11.85
CA ARG A 187 11.50 -28.29 13.10
C ARG A 187 11.71 -26.83 13.52
N LEU A 188 12.94 -26.33 13.44
CA LEU A 188 13.22 -24.94 13.78
C LEU A 188 12.47 -23.97 12.85
N VAL A 189 12.46 -24.31 11.56
CA VAL A 189 11.79 -23.51 10.53
C VAL A 189 10.30 -23.57 10.66
N PHE A 190 9.73 -24.74 10.93
CA PHE A 190 8.30 -24.89 11.21
C PHE A 190 7.86 -23.95 12.34
N TRP A 191 8.54 -23.98 13.48
CA TRP A 191 8.22 -23.08 14.60
C TRP A 191 8.46 -21.62 14.24
N GLY A 192 9.58 -21.29 13.60
CA GLY A 192 9.86 -19.92 13.15
C GLY A 192 8.80 -19.38 12.19
N THR A 193 8.33 -20.19 11.25
CA THR A 193 7.26 -19.85 10.31
C THR A 193 5.93 -19.67 11.04
N VAL A 194 5.56 -20.57 11.96
CA VAL A 194 4.33 -20.44 12.75
C VAL A 194 4.32 -19.14 13.56
N PHE A 195 5.40 -18.84 14.28
CA PHE A 195 5.52 -17.59 15.03
C PHE A 195 5.55 -16.36 14.12
N GLY A 196 6.28 -16.42 13.00
CA GLY A 196 6.38 -15.33 12.04
C GLY A 196 5.03 -15.01 11.37
N VAL A 197 4.29 -16.03 10.93
CA VAL A 197 2.95 -15.85 10.35
C VAL A 197 1.97 -15.33 11.40
N GLY A 198 2.02 -15.84 12.63
CA GLY A 198 1.20 -15.34 13.73
C GLY A 198 1.46 -13.87 14.05
N ALA A 199 2.74 -13.47 14.11
CA ALA A 199 3.14 -12.08 14.32
C ALA A 199 2.70 -11.18 13.17
N ALA A 200 2.92 -11.61 11.91
CA ALA A 200 2.50 -10.87 10.73
C ALA A 200 0.98 -10.67 10.67
N PHE A 201 0.20 -11.71 11.00
CA PHE A 201 -1.25 -11.64 11.06
C PHE A 201 -1.72 -10.64 12.13
N PHE A 202 -1.14 -10.69 13.33
CA PHE A 202 -1.48 -9.78 14.41
C PHE A 202 -1.10 -8.32 14.09
N SER A 203 0.10 -8.09 13.55
CA SER A 203 0.54 -6.76 13.11
C SER A 203 -0.34 -6.21 11.99
N SER A 204 -0.71 -7.04 11.01
CA SER A 204 -1.61 -6.64 9.93
C SER A 204 -3.00 -6.26 10.47
N ARG A 205 -3.51 -7.05 11.43
CA ARG A 205 -4.78 -6.74 12.09
C ARG A 205 -4.73 -5.42 12.85
N MET A 206 -3.65 -5.16 13.59
CA MET A 206 -3.45 -3.92 14.33
C MET A 206 -3.37 -2.70 13.38
N LEU A 207 -2.63 -2.82 12.27
CA LEU A 207 -2.58 -1.79 11.23
C LEU A 207 -3.94 -1.55 10.57
N SER A 208 -4.71 -2.61 10.29
CA SER A 208 -6.07 -2.50 9.73
C SER A 208 -7.06 -1.81 10.65
N SER A 209 -6.82 -1.83 11.96
CA SER A 209 -7.66 -1.10 12.92
C SER A 209 -7.37 0.40 12.96
N MET A 210 -6.21 0.82 12.41
CA MET A 210 -5.77 2.21 12.36
C MET A 210 -5.97 2.85 10.97
N LEU A 211 -5.93 2.05 9.89
CA LEU A 211 -6.17 2.50 8.52
C LEU A 211 -7.53 2.00 8.03
N PHE A 212 -8.43 2.92 7.66
CA PHE A 212 -9.73 2.59 7.07
C PHE A 212 -9.54 1.82 5.73
N GLU A 213 -10.33 0.76 5.54
CA GLU A 213 -10.54 0.03 4.27
C GLU A 213 -9.33 -0.63 3.57
N VAL A 214 -8.29 -1.03 4.31
CA VAL A 214 -7.27 -1.95 3.76
C VAL A 214 -7.64 -3.40 4.09
N GLU A 215 -7.91 -4.21 3.07
CA GLU A 215 -8.13 -5.65 3.20
C GLU A 215 -6.80 -6.31 3.66
N ALA A 216 -6.71 -6.57 4.97
CA ALA A 216 -5.44 -6.80 5.68
C ALA A 216 -4.75 -8.14 5.38
N THR A 217 -5.39 -9.02 4.60
CA THR A 217 -4.96 -10.41 4.46
C THR A 217 -5.10 -10.87 3.02
N ASP A 218 -4.01 -10.75 2.25
CA ASP A 218 -3.86 -11.44 0.98
C ASP A 218 -3.23 -12.83 1.22
N PRO A 219 -3.98 -13.94 1.10
CA PRO A 219 -3.47 -15.29 1.32
C PRO A 219 -2.33 -15.66 0.37
N LEU A 220 -2.30 -15.08 -0.83
CA LEU A 220 -1.30 -15.38 -1.84
C LEU A 220 0.08 -14.86 -1.42
N THR A 221 0.14 -13.66 -0.85
CA THR A 221 1.37 -13.09 -0.30
C THR A 221 1.95 -13.96 0.83
N TYR A 222 1.11 -14.43 1.76
CA TYR A 222 1.56 -15.35 2.82
C TYR A 222 2.09 -16.67 2.25
N LEU A 223 1.39 -17.26 1.28
CA LEU A 223 1.81 -18.50 0.63
C LEU A 223 3.19 -18.36 -0.04
N VAL A 224 3.39 -17.28 -0.81
CA VAL A 224 4.66 -17.00 -1.51
C VAL A 224 5.81 -16.85 -0.52
N VAL A 225 5.62 -16.11 0.58
CA VAL A 225 6.65 -15.92 1.61
C VAL A 225 7.00 -17.25 2.30
N VAL A 226 6.01 -18.07 2.66
CA VAL A 226 6.25 -19.38 3.29
C VAL A 226 7.04 -20.30 2.35
N LEU A 227 6.67 -20.36 1.06
CA LEU A 227 7.37 -21.15 0.07
C LEU A 227 8.81 -20.67 -0.14
N LEU A 228 9.02 -19.36 -0.18
CA LEU A 228 10.34 -18.76 -0.35
C LEU A 228 11.25 -19.09 0.85
N VAL A 229 10.76 -18.92 2.08
CA VAL A 229 11.52 -19.28 3.29
C VAL A 229 11.84 -20.78 3.32
N ALA A 230 10.86 -21.64 2.99
CA ALA A 230 11.09 -23.08 2.92
C ALA A 230 12.16 -23.45 1.89
N PHE A 231 12.13 -22.83 0.70
CA PHE A 231 13.12 -23.04 -0.35
C PHE A 231 14.54 -22.66 0.10
N VAL A 232 14.69 -21.50 0.73
CA VAL A 232 15.98 -21.02 1.25
C VAL A 232 16.53 -21.94 2.32
N VAL A 233 15.67 -22.39 3.24
CA VAL A 233 16.03 -23.34 4.30
C VAL A 233 16.52 -24.64 3.70
N VAL A 234 15.80 -25.19 2.72
CA VAL A 234 16.21 -26.43 2.05
C VAL A 234 17.58 -26.26 1.42
N LEU A 235 17.83 -25.14 0.72
CA LEU A 235 19.15 -24.80 0.18
C LEU A 235 20.23 -24.68 1.26
N ALA A 236 19.93 -23.98 2.35
CA ALA A 236 20.84 -23.74 3.46
C ALA A 236 21.16 -25.01 4.26
N CYS A 237 20.25 -25.97 4.35
CA CYS A 237 20.50 -27.27 4.95
C CYS A 237 21.20 -28.24 3.97
N TYR A 238 20.87 -28.19 2.69
CA TYR A 238 21.38 -29.10 1.67
C TYR A 238 22.83 -28.80 1.28
N LEU A 239 23.20 -27.52 1.13
CA LEU A 239 24.55 -27.12 0.71
C LEU A 239 25.66 -27.57 1.69
N PRO A 240 25.57 -27.31 3.02
CA PRO A 240 26.57 -27.75 3.98
C PRO A 240 26.56 -29.27 4.18
N ALA A 241 25.37 -29.90 4.21
CA ALA A 241 25.27 -31.35 4.34
C ALA A 241 25.93 -32.07 3.14
N ARG A 242 25.74 -31.54 1.93
CA ARG A 242 26.42 -32.02 0.73
C ARG A 242 27.92 -31.80 0.79
N ARG A 243 28.37 -30.64 1.30
CA ARG A 243 29.80 -30.35 1.52
C ARG A 243 30.43 -31.37 2.47
N VAL A 244 29.82 -31.64 3.62
CA VAL A 244 30.31 -32.64 4.60
C VAL A 244 30.29 -34.07 4.04
N SER A 245 29.28 -34.43 3.24
CA SER A 245 29.22 -35.77 2.61
C SER A 245 30.29 -36.02 1.53
N ARG A 246 30.93 -34.94 1.03
CA ARG A 246 32.02 -34.99 0.04
C ARG A 246 33.41 -34.83 0.65
N VAL A 247 33.52 -34.43 1.92
CA VAL A 247 34.82 -34.43 2.61
C VAL A 247 35.12 -35.88 2.96
N ASP A 248 36.18 -36.42 2.36
CA ASP A 248 36.64 -37.78 2.61
C ASP A 248 36.98 -37.94 4.10
N PRO A 249 36.41 -38.95 4.80
CA PRO A 249 36.61 -39.16 6.24
C PRO A 249 38.05 -39.54 6.61
N VAL A 250 38.94 -39.69 5.63
CA VAL A 250 40.35 -40.06 5.83
C VAL A 250 41.26 -38.84 6.08
N MET A 251 40.81 -37.62 5.74
CA MET A 251 41.62 -36.40 5.94
C MET A 251 41.47 -35.79 7.35
N SER A 252 40.47 -36.19 8.16
CA SER A 252 40.27 -35.63 9.50
C SER A 252 41.11 -36.30 10.60
N LEU A 253 42.02 -37.21 10.25
CA LEU A 253 42.95 -37.88 11.17
C LEU A 253 44.41 -37.41 10.99
N GLN A 254 44.67 -36.45 10.09
CA GLN A 254 46.03 -35.93 9.82
C GLN A 254 46.19 -34.43 10.13
N GLU A 255 45.18 -33.80 10.73
CA GLU A 255 45.35 -32.49 11.41
C GLU A 255 45.36 -32.71 12.92
N GLU A 256 46.38 -33.45 13.39
CA GLU A 256 47.10 -33.16 14.64
C GLU A 256 48.45 -32.56 14.24
#